data_AF-A0A8T5UAA1-F1
#
_entry.id   AF-A0A8T5UAA1-F1
#
_cell.length_a   1.000
_cell.length_b   1.000
_cell.length_c   1.000
_cell.angle_alpha   90.00
_cell.angle_beta   90.00
_cell.angle_gamma   90.00
#
_symmetry.space_group_name_H-M   'P 1'
#
loop_
_entity.id
_entity.type
_entity.pdbx_description
1 polymer ?
#
loop_
_entity_poly.entity_id
_entity_poly.type
_entity_poly.pdbx_seq_one_letter_code
_entity_poly.pdbx_strand_id
1 'polypeptide(L)'
;MPDDTESRFCPYCGVELKKPYWKHVQKEHSERYAQKETWVQLYKDYKGAGMDETISITVISELFNATPDEIKSFLKNAKAL
;
A
#
# COMPACT_ATOMS: atom_id res chain seq x y z
N MET A 1 6.66 -22.03 14.80
CA MET A 1 6.64 -20.60 15.16
C MET A 1 7.09 -19.86 13.92
N PRO A 2 6.23 -19.12 13.19
CA PRO A 2 6.73 -18.30 12.10
C PRO A 2 7.28 -17.01 12.68
N ASP A 3 8.60 -16.94 12.68
CA ASP A 3 9.41 -15.74 12.82
C ASP A 3 9.22 -14.91 11.54
N ASP A 4 8.37 -13.88 11.57
CA ASP A 4 8.10 -12.98 10.44
C ASP A 4 8.18 -11.53 10.92
N THR A 5 9.30 -11.16 11.54
CA THR A 5 9.68 -9.75 11.64
C THR A 5 10.54 -9.39 10.44
N GLU A 6 9.95 -9.44 9.23
CA GLU A 6 10.51 -8.70 8.09
C GLU A 6 10.37 -7.20 8.41
N SER A 7 11.35 -6.68 9.14
CA SER A 7 11.55 -5.26 9.37
C SER A 7 11.83 -4.59 8.02
N ARG A 8 10.77 -4.08 7.39
CA ARG A 8 10.87 -3.32 6.15
C ARG A 8 11.20 -1.89 6.52
N PHE A 9 12.21 -1.28 5.91
CA PHE A 9 12.54 0.11 6.16
C PHE A 9 11.74 1.03 5.23
N CYS A 10 11.38 2.21 5.72
CA CYS A 10 10.68 3.21 4.94
C CYS A 10 11.59 3.70 3.80
N PRO A 11 11.16 3.64 2.53
CA PRO A 11 11.98 4.10 1.41
C PRO A 11 12.22 5.61 1.41
N TYR A 12 11.47 6.37 2.23
CA TYR A 12 11.53 7.84 2.27
C TYR A 12 12.36 8.39 3.45
N CYS A 13 12.41 7.69 4.58
CA CYS A 13 13.11 8.16 5.79
C CYS A 13 14.01 7.11 6.45
N GLY A 14 14.02 5.87 5.96
CA GLY A 14 14.85 4.79 6.52
C GLY A 14 14.41 4.29 7.89
N VAL A 15 13.26 4.71 8.42
CA VAL A 15 12.72 4.21 9.70
C VAL A 15 12.20 2.79 9.53
N GLU A 16 12.43 1.93 10.53
CA GLU A 16 11.85 0.59 10.57
C GLU A 16 10.32 0.68 10.57
N LEU A 17 9.69 0.13 9.53
CA LEU A 17 8.26 0.05 9.39
C LEU A 17 7.74 -1.20 10.07
N LYS A 18 6.68 -1.03 10.85
CA LYS A 18 5.88 -2.13 11.37
C LYS A 18 4.67 -2.32 10.47
N LYS A 19 4.34 -3.58 10.13
CA LYS A 19 3.12 -3.91 9.40
C LYS A 19 1.90 -3.35 10.16
N PRO A 20 0.96 -2.66 9.50
CA PRO A 20 0.96 -2.27 8.10
C PRO A 20 1.93 -1.12 7.77
N TYR A 21 2.82 -1.34 6.82
CA TYR A 21 3.95 -0.43 6.51
C TYR A 21 3.50 0.96 6.06
N TRP A 22 2.34 1.06 5.41
CA TRP A 22 1.79 2.31 4.90
C TRP A 22 1.31 3.27 5.98
N LYS A 23 1.03 2.80 7.21
CA LYS A 23 0.56 3.66 8.30
C LYS A 23 1.60 4.69 8.73
N HIS A 24 2.88 4.32 8.64
CA HIS A 24 3.98 5.25 8.84
C HIS A 24 4.03 6.29 7.72
N VAL A 25 3.92 5.85 6.46
CA VAL A 25 3.92 6.76 5.30
C VAL A 25 2.74 7.73 5.39
N GLN A 26 1.56 7.28 5.81
CA GLN A 26 0.40 8.14 6.04
C GLN A 26 0.66 9.23 7.09
N LYS A 27 1.36 8.88 8.17
CA LYS A 27 1.59 9.78 9.31
C LYS A 27 2.77 10.73 9.09
N GLU A 28 3.91 10.21 8.66
CA GLU A 28 5.18 10.94 8.56
C GLU A 28 5.44 11.49 7.15
N HIS A 29 4.81 10.91 6.12
CA HIS A 29 4.97 11.28 4.71
C HIS A 29 3.62 11.47 4.01
N SER A 30 2.71 12.22 4.63
CA SER A 30 1.34 12.45 4.13
C SER A 30 1.32 12.96 2.67
N GLU A 31 2.30 13.76 2.28
CA GLU A 31 2.46 14.24 0.89
C GLU A 31 2.77 13.12 -0.10
N ARG A 32 3.58 12.12 0.30
CA ARG A 32 3.86 10.92 -0.50
C ARG A 32 2.67 9.97 -0.47
N TYR A 33 2.05 9.83 0.70
CA TYR A 33 0.86 9.00 0.87
C TYR A 33 -0.24 9.44 -0.09
N ALA A 34 -0.48 10.75 -0.24
CA ALA A 34 -1.46 11.32 -1.16
C ALA A 34 -1.15 11.09 -2.66
N GLN A 35 0.05 10.65 -3.02
CA GLN A 35 0.40 10.34 -4.42
C GLN A 35 -0.20 8.99 -4.83
N LYS A 36 -0.71 8.91 -6.07
CA LYS A 36 -1.26 7.67 -6.64
C LYS A 36 -0.23 6.53 -6.71
N GLU A 37 1.06 6.85 -6.72
CA GLU A 37 2.15 5.86 -6.61
C GLU A 37 2.03 4.98 -5.34
N THR A 38 1.45 5.51 -4.26
CA THR A 38 1.20 4.78 -3.02
C THR A 38 0.17 3.66 -3.20
N TRP A 39 -0.75 3.78 -4.16
CA TRP A 39 -1.73 2.73 -4.45
C TRP A 39 -1.06 1.42 -4.88
N VAL A 40 0.02 1.52 -5.66
CA VAL A 40 0.80 0.35 -6.12
C VAL A 40 1.52 -0.31 -4.94
N GLN A 41 2.12 0.49 -4.05
CA GLN A 41 2.81 -0.02 -2.86
C GLN A 41 1.83 -0.71 -1.91
N LEU A 42 0.68 -0.08 -1.64
CA LEU A 42 -0.39 -0.64 -0.81
C LEU A 42 -0.94 -1.94 -1.39
N TYR A 43 -1.23 -1.95 -2.69
CA TYR A 43 -1.74 -3.14 -3.35
C TYR A 43 -0.75 -4.30 -3.23
N LYS A 44 0.53 -4.06 -3.51
CA LYS A 44 1.58 -5.08 -3.36
C LYS A 44 1.73 -5.54 -1.91
N ASP A 45 1.59 -4.64 -0.94
CA ASP A 45 1.66 -4.98 0.48
C ASP A 45 0.51 -5.90 0.90
N TYR A 46 -0.72 -5.53 0.53
CA TYR A 46 -1.91 -6.34 0.81
C TYR A 46 -1.86 -7.69 0.10
N LYS A 47 -1.48 -7.73 -1.18
CA LYS A 47 -1.29 -8.98 -1.93
C LYS A 47 -0.18 -9.86 -1.32
N GLY A 48 0.94 -9.25 -0.91
CA GLY A 48 2.04 -9.94 -0.24
C GLY A 48 1.67 -10.50 1.13
N ALA A 49 0.74 -9.85 1.83
CA ALA A 49 0.14 -10.33 3.08
C ALA A 49 -0.91 -11.44 2.86
N GLY A 50 -1.16 -11.88 1.62
CA GLY A 50 -2.15 -12.91 1.28
C GLY A 50 -3.58 -12.39 1.16
N MET A 51 -3.78 -11.08 1.07
CA MET A 51 -5.10 -10.48 0.91
C MET A 51 -5.62 -10.65 -0.54
N ASP A 52 -6.93 -10.82 -0.69
CA ASP A 52 -7.55 -10.92 -2.01
C ASP A 52 -7.40 -9.61 -2.79
N GLU A 53 -7.31 -9.69 -4.12
CA GLU A 53 -7.22 -8.52 -4.99
C GLU A 53 -8.40 -7.56 -4.76
N THR A 54 -9.62 -8.10 -4.70
CA THR A 54 -10.84 -7.31 -4.55
C THR A 54 -10.82 -6.55 -3.23
N ILE A 55 -10.49 -7.24 -2.14
CA ILE A 55 -10.39 -6.63 -0.80
C ILE A 55 -9.29 -5.57 -0.78
N SER A 56 -8.12 -5.87 -1.36
CA SER A 56 -7.00 -4.94 -1.43
C SER A 56 -7.40 -3.65 -2.15
N ILE A 57 -8.11 -3.75 -3.27
CA ILE A 57 -8.59 -2.61 -4.05
C ILE A 57 -9.67 -1.83 -3.29
N THR A 58 -10.61 -2.52 -2.63
CA THR A 58 -11.64 -1.89 -1.80
C THR A 58 -11.03 -1.07 -0.67
N VAL A 59 -10.06 -1.62 0.07
CA VAL A 59 -9.38 -0.90 1.15
C VAL A 59 -8.66 0.34 0.62
N ILE A 60 -7.96 0.25 -0.51
CA ILE A 60 -7.30 1.42 -1.12
C ILE A 60 -8.35 2.46 -1.58
N SER A 61 -9.45 2.00 -2.17
CA SER A 61 -10.56 2.86 -2.58
C SER A 61 -11.13 3.65 -1.39
N GLU A 62 -11.34 3.02 -0.25
CA GLU A 62 -11.80 3.67 0.99
C GLU A 62 -10.75 4.64 1.57
N LEU A 63 -9.47 4.25 1.57
CA LEU A 63 -8.38 5.06 2.11
C LEU A 63 -8.16 6.37 1.35
N PHE A 64 -8.39 6.36 0.03
CA PHE A 64 -8.15 7.50 -0.86
C PHE A 64 -9.42 8.17 -1.36
N ASN A 65 -10.59 7.72 -0.90
CA ASN A 65 -11.89 8.17 -1.40
C ASN A 65 -11.96 8.14 -2.95
N ALA A 66 -11.38 7.09 -3.55
CA ALA A 66 -11.30 6.87 -4.98
C ALA A 66 -12.18 5.69 -5.37
N THR A 67 -12.60 5.59 -6.63
CA THR A 67 -13.42 4.44 -7.07
C THR A 67 -12.54 3.21 -7.30
N PRO A 68 -13.03 1.98 -7.04
CA PRO A 68 -12.26 0.77 -7.30
C PRO A 68 -11.86 0.63 -8.77
N ASP A 69 -12.65 1.18 -9.70
CA ASP A 69 -12.34 1.21 -11.13
C ASP A 69 -11.16 2.13 -11.45
N GLU A 70 -11.10 3.31 -10.81
CA GLU A 70 -9.95 4.20 -10.91
C GLU A 70 -8.67 3.56 -10.36
N ILE A 71 -8.75 2.93 -9.19
CA ILE A 71 -7.63 2.19 -8.60
C ILE A 71 -7.17 1.08 -9.56
N LYS A 72 -8.09 0.25 -10.07
CA LYS A 72 -7.78 -0.82 -11.04
C LYS A 72 -7.11 -0.29 -12.30
N SER A 73 -7.66 0.78 -12.86
CA SER A 73 -7.12 1.42 -14.06
C SER A 73 -5.69 1.91 -13.81
N PHE A 74 -5.43 2.55 -12.67
CA PHE A 74 -4.10 2.99 -12.28
C PHE A 74 -3.13 1.83 -12.08
N LEU A 75 -3.54 0.78 -11.34
CA LEU A 75 -2.72 -0.40 -11.08
C LEU A 75 -2.35 -1.15 -12.38
N LYS A 76 -3.29 -1.27 -13.32
CA LYS A 76 -3.04 -1.83 -14.66
C LYS A 76 -2.02 -0.99 -15.44
N ASN A 77 -2.19 0.33 -15.47
CA ASN A 77 -1.24 1.24 -16.12
C ASN A 77 0.16 1.14 -15.49
N ALA A 78 0.22 0.98 -14.17
CA ALA A 78 1.47 0.80 -13.43
C ALA A 78 2.05 -0.62 -13.50
N LYS A 79 1.44 -1.56 -14.25
CA LYS A 79 1.83 -2.98 -14.36
C LYS A 79 1.92 -3.67 -12.99
N ALA A 80 1.06 -3.28 -12.06
CA ALA A 80 0.95 -3.85 -10.73
C ALA A 80 -0.19 -4.86 -10.59
N LEU A 81 -1.09 -4.90 -11.60
CA LEU A 81 -2.21 -5.81 -11.76
C LEU A 81 -2.00 -6.69 -12.99
#